data_AF-A0A0N1B314-F1
#
_entry.id   AF-A0A0N1B314-F1
#
_cell.length_a   1.000
_cell.length_b   1.000
_cell.length_c   1.000
_cell.angle_alpha   90.00
_cell.angle_beta   90.00
_cell.angle_gamma   90.00
#
_symmetry.space_group_name_H-M   'P 1'
#
loop_
_entity.id
_entity.type
_entity.pdbx_description
1 polymer ?
#
loop_
_entity_poly.entity_id
_entity_poly.type
_entity_poly.pdbx_seq_one_letter_code
_entity_poly.pdbx_strand_id
1 'polypeptide(L)'
;MITPKRPRGPAQRVARARADAKAADRRLELASRSRLKELMQLAPRERLAHINDVDLIPSDRTRLRRAVQAQLPLKRLRLPRKLSSLSLVSWLGRLDEATFVRGTALSVLFIAFGVAGWWTTATAHILRESEEINFVMPEGWRSQMKIPANTKLATLQRGGVLRTRLWLHGRGYAQTDPYVRSPPR
;
A
#
# COMPACT_ATOMS: atom_id res chain seq x y z
N MET A 1 38.95 -18.43 35.30
CA MET A 1 37.62 -17.79 35.37
C MET A 1 37.77 -16.31 35.03
N ILE A 2 37.26 -15.84 33.89
CA ILE A 2 37.38 -14.44 33.45
C ILE A 2 36.05 -13.73 33.78
N THR A 3 36.06 -12.90 34.81
CA THR A 3 34.89 -12.13 35.25
C THR A 3 34.57 -11.03 34.23
N PRO A 4 33.36 -10.94 33.65
CA PRO A 4 33.04 -9.89 32.70
C PRO A 4 33.00 -8.53 33.42
N LYS A 5 33.92 -7.64 33.02
CA LYS A 5 34.05 -6.27 33.52
C LYS A 5 32.74 -5.50 33.27
N ARG A 6 32.01 -5.15 34.34
CA ARG A 6 30.76 -4.35 34.27
C ARG A 6 31.01 -3.07 33.45
N PRO A 7 30.13 -2.71 32.50
CA PRO A 7 30.30 -1.52 31.68
C PRO A 7 30.31 -0.26 32.57
N ARG A 8 31.34 0.57 32.38
CA ARG A 8 31.53 1.84 33.07
C ARG A 8 30.68 2.90 32.36
N GLY A 9 29.48 3.15 32.91
CA GLY A 9 28.64 4.32 32.56
C GLY A 9 27.64 4.14 31.40
N PRO A 10 26.65 5.05 31.29
CA PRO A 10 25.56 4.99 30.30
C PRO A 10 26.05 5.12 28.85
N ALA A 11 27.08 5.93 28.59
CA ALA A 11 27.67 6.07 27.25
C ALA A 11 28.25 4.75 26.71
N GLN A 12 28.91 3.96 27.57
CA GLN A 12 29.49 2.68 27.19
C GLN A 12 28.41 1.61 26.91
N ARG A 13 27.27 1.68 27.60
CA ARG A 13 26.10 0.83 27.31
C ARG A 13 25.49 1.17 25.95
N VAL A 14 25.32 2.44 25.62
CA VAL A 14 24.80 2.87 24.31
C VAL A 14 25.75 2.47 23.18
N ALA A 15 27.06 2.63 23.39
CA ALA A 15 28.07 2.21 22.41
C ALA A 15 28.03 0.70 22.16
N ARG A 16 27.91 -0.13 23.22
CA ARG A 16 27.74 -1.58 23.09
C ARG A 16 26.44 -1.95 22.37
N ALA A 17 25.30 -1.37 22.77
CA ALA A 17 24.02 -1.63 22.12
C ALA A 17 24.04 -1.27 20.62
N ARG A 18 24.71 -0.18 20.22
CA ARG A 18 24.91 0.18 18.81
C ARG A 18 25.81 -0.81 18.08
N ALA A 19 26.86 -1.32 18.73
CA ALA A 19 27.73 -2.33 18.15
C ALA A 19 26.98 -3.66 17.94
N ASP A 20 26.19 -4.07 18.92
CA ASP A 20 25.37 -5.28 18.86
C ASP A 20 24.29 -5.18 17.77
N ALA A 21 23.62 -4.04 17.66
CA ALA A 21 22.65 -3.77 16.59
C ALA A 21 23.31 -3.87 15.20
N LYS A 22 24.47 -3.24 15.01
CA LYS A 22 25.23 -3.34 13.75
C LYS A 22 25.69 -4.78 13.46
N ALA A 23 26.05 -5.55 14.48
CA ALA A 23 26.42 -6.94 14.30
C ALA A 23 25.22 -7.82 13.90
N ALA A 24 24.04 -7.57 14.48
CA ALA A 24 22.79 -8.20 14.09
C ALA A 24 22.41 -7.86 12.63
N ASP A 25 22.47 -6.58 12.25
CA ASP A 25 22.17 -6.14 10.88
C ASP A 25 23.07 -6.83 9.86
N ARG A 26 24.38 -6.90 10.14
CA ARG A 26 25.33 -7.61 9.27
C ARG A 26 25.01 -9.09 9.13
N ARG A 27 24.56 -9.75 10.19
CA ARG A 27 24.17 -11.17 10.14
C ARG A 27 22.93 -11.37 9.25
N LEU A 28 21.94 -10.48 9.37
CA LEU A 28 20.76 -10.50 8.51
C LEU A 28 21.11 -10.27 7.04
N GLU A 29 21.97 -9.30 6.75
CA GLU A 29 22.45 -9.05 5.38
C GLU A 29 23.17 -10.27 4.79
N LEU A 30 24.04 -10.92 5.57
CA LEU A 30 24.75 -12.13 5.11
C LEU A 30 23.78 -13.28 4.85
N ALA A 31 22.83 -13.51 5.76
CA ALA A 31 21.81 -14.55 5.60
C ALA A 31 20.96 -14.31 4.35
N SER A 32 20.47 -13.08 4.16
CA SER A 32 19.69 -12.68 2.99
C SER A 32 20.47 -12.84 1.68
N ARG A 33 21.75 -12.46 1.66
CA ARG A 33 22.60 -12.64 0.48
C ARG A 33 22.81 -14.11 0.14
N SER A 34 23.02 -14.97 1.14
CA SER A 34 23.14 -16.42 0.93
C SER A 34 21.85 -16.97 0.34
N ARG A 35 20.70 -16.61 0.93
CA ARG A 35 19.38 -17.03 0.46
C ARG A 35 19.10 -16.56 -0.97
N LEU A 36 19.43 -15.32 -1.29
CA LEU A 36 19.30 -14.80 -2.65
C LEU A 36 20.14 -15.60 -3.65
N LYS A 37 21.37 -16.00 -3.27
CA LYS A 37 22.25 -16.79 -4.13
C LYS A 37 21.65 -18.16 -4.45
N GLU A 38 21.08 -18.84 -3.45
CA GLU A 38 20.35 -20.10 -3.66
C GLU A 38 19.19 -19.91 -4.62
N LEU A 39 18.36 -18.89 -4.40
CA LEU A 39 17.21 -18.60 -5.26
C LEU A 39 17.62 -18.26 -6.69
N MET A 40 18.76 -17.61 -6.92
CA MET A 40 19.27 -17.31 -8.26
C MET A 40 19.70 -18.55 -9.05
N GLN A 41 20.01 -19.66 -8.38
CA GLN A 41 20.37 -20.93 -9.04
C GLN A 41 19.15 -21.71 -9.54
N LEU A 42 17.96 -21.42 -8.99
CA LEU A 42 16.72 -22.08 -9.39
C LEU A 42 16.29 -21.72 -10.81
N ALA A 43 15.43 -22.57 -11.39
CA ALA A 43 14.83 -22.27 -12.67
C ALA A 43 13.97 -20.99 -12.59
N PRO A 44 13.85 -20.21 -13.69
CA PRO A 44 13.08 -18.95 -13.69
C PRO A 44 11.64 -19.08 -13.18
N ARG A 45 10.99 -20.22 -13.47
CA ARG A 45 9.61 -20.50 -13.02
C ARG A 45 9.53 -20.76 -11.52
N GLU A 46 10.49 -21.47 -10.95
CA GLU A 46 10.53 -21.78 -9.51
C GLU A 46 10.83 -20.51 -8.70
N ARG A 47 11.65 -19.60 -9.24
CA ARG A 47 11.91 -18.29 -8.62
C ARG A 47 10.67 -17.43 -8.42
N LEU A 48 9.62 -17.60 -9.23
CA LEU A 48 8.37 -16.86 -9.09
C LEU A 48 7.67 -17.18 -7.76
N ALA A 49 7.74 -18.43 -7.30
CA ALA A 49 7.14 -18.84 -6.03
C ALA A 49 7.77 -18.12 -4.83
N HIS A 50 9.04 -17.72 -4.97
CA HIS A 50 9.83 -17.07 -3.91
C HIS A 50 9.93 -15.54 -4.06
N ILE A 51 9.15 -14.92 -4.95
CA ILE A 51 9.26 -13.47 -5.23
C ILE A 51 8.95 -12.58 -4.03
N ASN A 52 8.21 -13.12 -3.06
CA ASN A 52 7.85 -12.46 -1.80
C ASN A 52 8.48 -13.16 -0.58
N ASP A 53 9.62 -13.83 -0.74
CA ASP A 53 10.31 -14.50 0.36
C ASP A 53 10.57 -13.52 1.52
N VAL A 54 10.14 -13.93 2.72
CA VAL A 54 10.20 -13.15 3.97
C VAL A 54 11.63 -13.11 4.49
N ASP A 55 12.44 -14.12 4.16
CA ASP A 55 13.84 -14.24 4.61
C ASP A 55 14.80 -13.30 3.87
N LEU A 56 14.32 -12.64 2.81
CA LEU A 56 15.08 -11.64 2.06
C LEU A 56 14.82 -10.22 2.61
N ILE A 57 15.90 -9.45 2.76
CA ILE A 57 15.78 -8.02 3.01
C ILE A 57 15.21 -7.29 1.78
N PRO A 58 14.61 -6.09 1.94
CA PRO A 58 13.90 -5.40 0.83
C PRO A 58 14.75 -5.16 -0.43
N SER A 59 16.05 -4.86 -0.26
CA SER A 59 16.98 -4.63 -1.38
C SER A 59 17.19 -5.91 -2.20
N ASP A 60 17.43 -7.04 -1.53
CA ASP A 60 17.64 -8.34 -2.18
C ASP A 60 16.37 -8.88 -2.82
N ARG A 61 15.20 -8.67 -2.19
CA ARG A 61 13.90 -8.99 -2.80
C ARG A 61 13.66 -8.21 -4.09
N THR A 62 14.06 -6.94 -4.13
CA THR A 62 13.99 -6.12 -5.35
C THR A 62 14.90 -6.67 -6.44
N ARG A 63 16.08 -7.16 -6.08
CA ARG A 63 17.03 -7.79 -7.01
C ARG A 63 16.47 -9.08 -7.59
N LEU A 64 15.89 -9.96 -6.76
CA LEU A 64 15.18 -11.16 -7.20
C LEU A 64 14.05 -10.83 -8.19
N ARG A 65 13.20 -9.86 -7.84
CA ARG A 65 12.07 -9.43 -8.70
C ARG A 65 12.55 -8.92 -10.06
N ARG A 66 13.62 -8.12 -10.12
CA ARG A 66 14.19 -7.64 -11.39
C ARG A 66 14.76 -8.78 -12.23
N ALA A 67 15.47 -9.72 -11.61
CA ALA A 67 16.01 -10.88 -12.32
C ALA A 67 14.90 -11.75 -12.93
N VAL A 68 13.80 -11.94 -12.20
CA VAL A 68 12.61 -12.65 -12.70
C VAL A 68 11.92 -11.87 -13.82
N GLN A 69 11.73 -10.55 -13.65
CA GLN A 69 11.11 -9.69 -14.68
C GLN A 69 11.91 -9.66 -15.99
N ALA A 70 13.24 -9.69 -15.92
CA ALA A 70 14.10 -9.73 -17.10
C ALA A 70 13.95 -11.02 -17.92
N GLN A 71 13.50 -12.11 -17.28
CA GLN A 71 13.36 -13.43 -17.90
C GLN A 71 11.92 -13.72 -18.36
N LEU A 72 10.95 -12.93 -17.89
CA LEU A 72 9.58 -13.01 -18.40
C LEU A 72 9.50 -12.30 -19.75
N PRO A 73 8.87 -12.91 -20.77
CA PRO A 73 8.56 -12.20 -22.00
C PRO A 73 7.56 -11.12 -21.64
N LEU A 74 8.03 -9.88 -21.48
CA LEU A 74 7.16 -8.71 -21.46
C LEU A 74 6.49 -8.68 -22.84
N LYS A 75 5.29 -9.26 -22.94
CA LYS A 75 4.32 -8.85 -23.96
C LYS A 75 4.05 -7.39 -23.68
N ARG A 76 4.89 -6.52 -24.25
CA ARG A 76 4.59 -5.11 -24.38
C ARG A 76 3.29 -5.10 -25.17
N LEU A 77 2.18 -4.89 -24.47
CA LEU A 77 0.92 -4.49 -25.06
C LEU A 77 1.23 -3.17 -25.78
N ARG A 78 1.67 -3.28 -27.03
CA ARG A 78 1.76 -2.17 -27.95
C ARG A 78 0.31 -1.76 -28.17
N LEU A 79 -0.20 -0.87 -27.33
CA LEU A 79 -1.44 -0.18 -27.66
C LEU A 79 -1.21 0.45 -29.03
N PRO A 80 -2.00 0.09 -30.05
CA PRO A 80 -1.83 0.66 -31.36
C PRO A 80 -2.00 2.17 -31.23
N ARG A 81 -0.94 2.92 -31.60
CA ARG A 81 -0.85 4.38 -31.54
C ARG A 81 -1.82 5.10 -32.50
N LYS A 82 -2.77 4.36 -33.07
CA LYS A 82 -3.76 4.79 -34.08
C LYS A 82 -5.18 4.46 -33.59
N LEU A 83 -5.56 4.99 -32.44
CA LEU A 83 -6.96 5.34 -32.18
C LEU A 83 -7.15 6.77 -32.73
N SER A 84 -7.03 6.93 -34.05
CA SER A 84 -7.48 8.18 -34.69
C SER A 84 -9.01 8.18 -34.65
N SER A 85 -9.61 9.31 -34.32
CA SER A 85 -11.07 9.51 -34.26
C SER A 85 -11.80 9.03 -35.53
N LEU A 86 -11.12 8.99 -36.68
CA LEU A 86 -11.63 8.49 -37.95
C LEU A 86 -11.81 6.95 -38.02
N SER A 87 -11.06 6.17 -37.24
CA SER A 87 -11.24 4.70 -37.24
C SER A 87 -12.43 4.25 -36.40
N LEU A 88 -12.82 5.04 -35.39
CA LEU A 88 -14.01 4.80 -34.57
C LEU A 88 -15.29 4.99 -35.40
N VAL A 89 -15.40 6.06 -36.18
CA VAL A 89 -16.59 6.33 -37.01
C VAL A 89 -16.82 5.24 -38.07
N SER A 90 -15.74 4.79 -38.72
CA SER A 90 -15.82 3.70 -39.71
C SER A 90 -16.07 2.32 -39.09
N TRP A 91 -15.65 2.10 -37.83
CA TRP A 91 -15.95 0.88 -37.09
C TRP A 91 -17.40 0.86 -36.60
N LEU A 92 -17.93 1.98 -36.09
CA LEU A 92 -19.33 2.11 -35.70
C LEU A 92 -20.27 1.90 -36.89
N GLY A 93 -19.92 2.38 -38.08
CA GLY A 93 -20.70 2.18 -39.30
C GLY A 93 -20.75 0.75 -39.84
N ARG A 94 -19.94 -0.17 -39.28
CA ARG A 94 -19.94 -1.62 -39.63
C ARG A 94 -20.60 -2.49 -38.57
N LEU A 95 -21.07 -1.91 -37.47
CA LEU A 95 -21.76 -2.65 -36.44
C LEU A 95 -23.22 -2.79 -36.85
N ASP A 96 -23.69 -4.04 -36.91
CA ASP A 96 -25.12 -4.34 -37.01
C ASP A 96 -25.88 -3.68 -35.84
N GLU A 97 -27.13 -3.26 -36.05
CA GLU A 97 -27.93 -2.52 -35.07
C GLU A 97 -27.97 -3.23 -33.72
N ALA A 98 -28.10 -4.57 -33.75
CA ALA A 98 -28.09 -5.41 -32.56
C ALA A 98 -26.77 -5.34 -31.76
N THR A 99 -25.64 -5.15 -32.45
CA THR A 99 -24.31 -5.04 -31.83
C THR A 99 -24.10 -3.66 -31.20
N PHE A 100 -24.62 -2.62 -31.86
CA PHE A 100 -24.59 -1.26 -31.34
C PHE A 100 -25.46 -1.11 -30.07
N VAL A 101 -26.67 -1.68 -30.07
CA VAL A 101 -27.57 -1.67 -28.90
C VAL A 101 -26.98 -2.46 -27.73
N ARG A 102 -26.39 -3.64 -27.98
CA ARG A 102 -25.73 -4.43 -26.92
C ARG A 102 -24.50 -3.70 -26.35
N GLY A 103 -23.69 -3.10 -27.21
CA GLY A 103 -22.48 -2.37 -26.80
C GLY A 103 -22.81 -1.13 -25.96
N THR A 104 -23.85 -0.38 -26.35
CA THR A 104 -24.32 0.78 -25.59
C THR A 104 -24.91 0.37 -24.24
N ALA A 105 -25.74 -0.68 -24.19
CA ALA A 105 -26.29 -1.20 -22.94
C ALA A 105 -25.19 -1.64 -21.95
N LEU A 106 -24.17 -2.36 -22.42
CA LEU A 106 -23.02 -2.75 -21.59
C LEU A 106 -22.23 -1.53 -21.12
N SER A 107 -22.01 -0.55 -21.99
CA SER A 107 -21.29 0.67 -21.63
C SER A 107 -22.01 1.47 -20.54
N VAL A 108 -23.34 1.60 -20.64
CA VAL A 108 -24.17 2.22 -19.61
C VAL A 108 -24.07 1.45 -18.30
N LEU A 109 -24.09 0.11 -18.34
CA LEU A 109 -23.92 -0.72 -17.16
C LEU A 109 -22.56 -0.50 -16.50
N PHE A 110 -21.47 -0.49 -17.26
CA PHE A 110 -20.13 -0.21 -16.75
C PHE A 110 -20.00 1.18 -16.13
N ILE A 111 -20.60 2.20 -16.76
CA ILE A 111 -20.62 3.55 -16.21
C ILE A 111 -21.41 3.59 -14.91
N ALA A 112 -22.58 2.95 -14.86
CA ALA A 112 -23.41 2.88 -13.65
C ALA A 112 -22.67 2.19 -12.49
N PHE A 113 -22.01 1.06 -12.74
CA PHE A 113 -21.18 0.39 -11.74
C PHE A 113 -19.97 1.22 -11.32
N GLY A 114 -19.32 1.92 -12.27
CA GLY A 114 -18.19 2.80 -11.98
C GLY A 114 -18.60 3.98 -11.09
N VAL A 115 -19.72 4.62 -11.39
CA VAL A 115 -20.29 5.72 -10.58
C VAL A 115 -20.74 5.19 -9.23
N ALA A 116 -21.50 4.10 -9.16
CA ALA A 116 -21.89 3.50 -7.89
C ALA A 116 -20.67 3.13 -7.03
N GLY A 117 -19.64 2.53 -7.63
CA GLY A 117 -18.37 2.24 -6.98
C GLY A 117 -17.67 3.49 -6.48
N TRP A 118 -17.63 4.56 -7.28
CA TRP A 118 -17.02 5.85 -6.91
C TRP A 118 -17.72 6.48 -5.71
N TRP A 119 -19.05 6.52 -5.70
CA TRP A 119 -19.84 7.05 -4.57
C TRP A 119 -19.73 6.19 -3.31
N THR A 120 -19.46 4.88 -3.47
CA THR A 120 -19.27 3.95 -2.36
C THR A 120 -17.80 3.92 -1.88
N THR A 121 -16.88 4.54 -2.61
CA THR A 121 -15.46 4.52 -2.26
C THR A 121 -15.18 5.52 -1.14
N ALA A 122 -14.70 5.02 0.00
CA ALA A 122 -14.28 5.83 1.13
C ALA A 122 -13.28 6.92 0.69
N THR A 123 -13.60 8.18 0.94
CA THR A 123 -12.71 9.29 0.62
C THR A 123 -11.63 9.42 1.68
N ALA A 124 -10.37 9.45 1.27
CA ALA A 124 -9.26 9.72 2.18
C ALA A 124 -9.00 11.23 2.25
N HIS A 125 -9.02 11.79 3.45
CA HIS A 125 -8.64 13.17 3.71
C HIS A 125 -7.29 13.21 4.42
N ILE A 126 -6.46 14.18 4.07
CA ILE A 126 -5.15 14.41 4.71
C ILE A 126 -5.28 15.62 5.61
N LEU A 127 -4.94 15.45 6.89
CA LEU A 127 -4.86 16.58 7.82
C LEU A 127 -3.74 17.53 7.39
N ARG A 128 -4.04 18.82 7.25
CA ARG A 128 -3.02 19.83 6.91
C ARG A 128 -2.19 20.26 8.13
N GLU A 129 -2.83 20.27 9.30
CA GLU A 129 -2.24 20.72 10.56
C GLU A 129 -2.43 19.65 11.63
N SER A 130 -1.67 19.76 12.73
CA SER A 130 -1.87 18.86 13.87
C SER A 130 -3.08 19.31 14.67
N GLU A 131 -4.06 18.43 14.81
CA GLU A 131 -5.31 18.74 15.52
C GLU A 131 -5.59 17.68 16.59
N GLU A 132 -6.22 18.10 17.68
CA GLU A 132 -6.70 17.19 18.70
C GLU A 132 -8.13 16.77 18.36
N ILE A 133 -8.31 15.48 18.11
CA ILE A 133 -9.59 14.91 17.70
C ILE A 133 -10.01 13.88 18.73
N ASN A 134 -11.28 13.92 19.13
CA ASN A 134 -11.90 12.92 19.98
C ASN A 134 -12.29 11.70 19.15
N PHE A 135 -11.67 10.56 19.44
CA PHE A 135 -12.00 9.29 18.81
C PHE A 135 -12.65 8.32 19.80
N VAL A 136 -13.66 7.60 19.33
CA VAL A 136 -14.15 6.37 19.94
C VAL A 136 -13.20 5.25 19.54
N MET A 137 -12.57 4.64 20.53
CA MET A 137 -11.65 3.52 20.35
C MET A 137 -12.41 2.25 19.96
N PRO A 138 -11.72 1.24 19.40
CA PRO A 138 -12.31 -0.08 19.11
C PRO A 138 -12.96 -0.72 20.34
N GLU A 139 -12.44 -0.42 21.53
CA GLU A 139 -12.92 -0.89 22.84
C GLU A 139 -14.15 -0.10 23.35
N GLY A 140 -14.59 0.93 22.64
CA GLY A 140 -15.81 1.70 22.94
C GLY A 140 -15.62 2.96 23.80
N TRP A 141 -14.45 3.15 24.41
CA TRP A 141 -14.15 4.37 25.18
C TRP A 141 -13.70 5.53 24.28
N ARG A 142 -13.87 6.76 24.76
CA ARG A 142 -13.48 7.98 24.04
C ARG A 142 -12.10 8.43 24.48
N SER A 143 -11.22 8.69 23.51
CA SER A 143 -9.89 9.26 23.74
C SER A 143 -9.71 10.52 22.90
N GLN A 144 -9.20 11.57 23.51
CA GLN A 144 -8.64 12.70 22.77
C GLN A 144 -7.23 12.32 22.32
N MET A 145 -6.95 12.44 21.02
CA MET A 145 -5.62 12.15 20.47
C MET A 145 -5.18 13.30 19.59
N LYS A 146 -3.93 13.75 19.80
CA LYS A 146 -3.28 14.71 18.92
C LYS A 146 -2.79 13.99 17.67
N ILE A 147 -3.43 14.27 16.54
CA ILE A 147 -3.07 13.69 15.25
C ILE A 147 -2.06 14.61 14.57
N PRO A 148 -0.89 14.11 14.13
CA PRO A 148 0.09 14.94 13.45
C PRO A 148 -0.43 15.38 12.07
N ALA A 149 0.07 16.52 11.59
CA ALA A 149 -0.12 16.96 10.22
C ALA A 149 0.31 15.86 9.23
N ASN A 150 -0.31 15.85 8.06
CA ASN A 150 -0.14 14.85 6.99
C ASN A 150 -0.62 13.43 7.32
N THR A 151 -1.40 13.25 8.39
CA THR A 151 -2.05 11.97 8.67
C THR A 151 -3.25 11.76 7.74
N LYS A 152 -3.35 10.55 7.17
CA LYS A 152 -4.49 10.13 6.33
C LYS A 152 -5.62 9.61 7.21
N LEU A 153 -6.79 10.23 7.10
CA LEU A 153 -8.04 9.75 7.68
C LEU A 153 -8.95 9.22 6.57
N ALA A 154 -9.57 8.07 6.80
CA ALA A 154 -10.55 7.52 5.88
C ALA A 154 -11.94 7.98 6.32
N THR A 155 -12.68 8.65 5.44
CA THR A 155 -14.08 9.00 5.69
C THR A 155 -14.97 8.05 4.93
N LEU A 156 -15.90 7.42 5.64
CA LEU A 156 -16.82 6.45 5.09
C LEU A 156 -18.23 6.97 5.31
N GLN A 157 -18.97 7.11 4.21
CA GLN A 157 -20.38 7.46 4.23
C GLN A 157 -21.19 6.17 4.12
N ARG A 158 -21.99 5.83 5.14
CA ARG A 158 -22.88 4.67 5.12
C ARG A 158 -24.25 5.06 5.66
N GLY A 159 -25.29 4.90 4.84
CA GLY A 159 -26.67 5.23 5.22
C GLY A 159 -26.88 6.71 5.56
N GLY A 160 -26.22 7.62 4.84
CA GLY A 160 -26.30 9.07 5.08
C GLY A 160 -25.44 9.58 6.24
N VAL A 161 -24.86 8.71 7.06
CA VAL A 161 -23.96 9.09 8.15
C VAL A 161 -22.52 9.05 7.67
N LEU A 162 -21.85 10.20 7.71
CA LEU A 162 -20.41 10.32 7.49
C LEU A 162 -19.69 9.93 8.78
N ARG A 163 -18.73 9.00 8.72
CA ARG A 163 -17.86 8.66 9.86
C ARG A 163 -16.41 8.71 9.43
N THR A 164 -15.58 9.36 10.22
CA THR A 164 -14.14 9.41 9.99
C THR A 164 -13.46 8.31 10.79
N ARG A 165 -12.52 7.60 10.17
CA ARG A 165 -11.80 6.47 10.75
C ARG A 165 -10.30 6.68 10.64
N LEU A 166 -9.62 6.42 11.75
CA LEU A 166 -8.17 6.36 11.84
C LEU A 166 -7.76 4.91 12.07
N TRP A 167 -6.84 4.40 11.25
CA TRP A 167 -6.25 3.08 11.47
C TRP A 167 -5.16 3.16 12.54
N LEU A 168 -5.35 2.45 13.64
CA LEU A 168 -4.36 2.27 14.69
C LEU A 168 -3.69 0.91 14.51
N HIS A 169 -2.37 0.94 14.24
CA HIS A 169 -1.60 -0.28 14.00
C HIS A 169 -1.71 -1.25 15.19
N GLY A 170 -2.18 -2.48 14.93
CA GLY A 170 -2.34 -3.52 15.95
C GLY A 170 -3.55 -3.35 16.88
N ARG A 171 -4.39 -2.33 16.70
CA ARG A 171 -5.61 -2.11 17.53
C ARG A 171 -6.90 -2.00 16.72
N GLY A 172 -6.83 -1.69 15.42
CA GLY A 172 -8.00 -1.57 14.55
C GLY A 172 -8.38 -0.13 14.26
N TYR A 173 -9.67 0.13 14.00
CA TYR A 173 -10.15 1.46 13.60
C TYR A 173 -10.69 2.25 14.80
N ALA A 174 -10.07 3.40 15.07
CA ALA A 174 -10.69 4.44 15.88
C ALA A 174 -11.67 5.24 15.02
N GLN A 175 -12.84 5.57 15.56
CA GLN A 175 -13.91 6.24 14.83
C GLN A 175 -14.22 7.58 15.46
N THR A 176 -14.57 8.56 14.65
CA THR A 176 -15.12 9.82 15.13
C THR A 176 -16.29 10.23 14.24
N ASP A 177 -17.16 11.04 14.82
CA ASP A 177 -18.20 11.75 14.09
C ASP A 177 -17.56 12.57 12.95
N PRO A 178 -18.31 12.94 11.89
CA PRO A 178 -17.68 13.56 10.73
C PRO A 178 -16.89 14.78 11.19
N TYR A 179 -15.58 14.74 10.94
CA TYR A 179 -14.70 15.82 11.34
C TYR A 179 -15.06 17.07 10.54
N VAL A 180 -15.87 17.94 11.13
CA VAL A 180 -16.14 19.29 10.63
C VAL A 180 -15.12 20.20 11.30
N ARG A 181 -14.21 20.75 10.49
CA ARG A 181 -13.22 21.74 10.95
C ARG A 181 -13.97 22.82 11.72
N SER A 182 -13.63 23.01 12.99
CA SER A 182 -14.15 24.17 13.73
C SER A 182 -13.66 25.43 13.02
N PRO A 183 -14.52 26.43 12.75
CA PRO A 183 -14.07 27.68 12.15
C PRO A 183 -12.97 28.30 13.02
N PRO A 184 -11.93 28.90 12.41
CA PRO A 184 -10.95 29.64 13.18
C PRO A 184 -11.67 30.71 14.01
N ARG A 185 -11.36 30.79 15.31
CA ARG A 185 -11.76 31.90 16.17
C ARG A 185 -10.88 33.11 15.90
#